data_AF-T1CKY4-F1
#
_entry.id   AF-T1CKY4-F1
#
_cell.length_a   1.000
_cell.length_b   1.000
_cell.length_c   1.000
_cell.angle_alpha   90.00
_cell.angle_beta   90.00
_cell.angle_gamma   90.00
#
_symmetry.space_group_name_H-M   'P 1'
#
loop_
_entity.id
_entity.type
_entity.pdbx_description
1 polymer ?
#
loop_
_entity_poly.entity_id
_entity_poly.type
_entity_poly.pdbx_seq_one_letter_code
_entity_poly.pdbx_strand_id
1 'polypeptide(L)'
;GGGDFVRPFALAVPIVRNRQNWAVLTTCFHPDTRISEATRSVLGEVAKSLSIGLERLDTIEREKKLHDQVEYQALHDALTGLPNRHRLDEYLPGILESARRNNFVVAIGMLDLDDFKMVNDTWGHQAGDVVLQTIAGRLRLRLRTGDLLARLGGDEFVIV
;
A
#
# COMPACT_ATOMS: atom_id res chain seq x y z
N GLY A 1 -11.95 39.42 48.54
CA GLY A 1 -12.49 38.08 48.28
C GLY A 1 -11.67 37.44 47.19
N GLY A 2 -10.81 36.50 47.55
CA GLY A 2 -10.14 35.61 46.61
C GLY A 2 -10.45 34.20 47.06
N GLY A 3 -11.23 33.45 46.28
CA GLY A 3 -11.42 32.02 46.53
C GLY A 3 -10.12 31.31 46.22
N ASP A 4 -9.60 30.53 47.17
CA ASP A 4 -8.43 29.69 46.96
C ASP A 4 -8.70 28.72 45.80
N PHE A 5 -8.09 29.02 44.64
CA PHE A 5 -8.06 28.10 43.51
C PHE A 5 -7.11 26.97 43.84
N VAL A 6 -7.66 25.86 44.34
CA VAL A 6 -6.87 24.66 44.59
C VAL A 6 -6.47 24.05 43.25
N ARG A 7 -5.16 23.97 42.97
CA ARG A 7 -4.64 23.53 41.67
C ARG A 7 -4.60 22.00 41.59
N PRO A 8 -5.25 21.39 40.58
CA PRO A 8 -5.11 19.95 40.36
C PRO A 8 -3.66 19.62 40.01
N PHE A 9 -3.26 18.37 40.25
CA PHE A 9 -1.95 17.86 39.87
C PHE A 9 -2.10 16.68 38.92
N ALA A 10 -1.04 16.34 38.19
CA ALA A 10 -1.07 15.29 37.19
C ALA A 10 0.11 14.33 37.31
N LEU A 11 -0.12 13.07 36.93
CA LEU A 11 0.94 12.13 36.59
C LEU A 11 1.07 12.02 35.09
N ALA A 12 2.30 12.05 34.63
CA ALA A 12 2.70 11.93 33.24
C ALA A 12 3.57 10.68 33.08
N VAL A 13 3.16 9.75 32.24
CA VAL A 13 3.91 8.51 31.94
C VAL A 13 4.23 8.48 30.45
N PRO A 14 5.51 8.32 30.05
CA PRO A 14 5.87 8.29 28.64
C PRO A 14 5.33 7.01 27.98
N ILE A 15 4.83 7.17 26.76
CA ILE A 15 4.57 6.09 25.81
C ILE A 15 5.77 6.07 24.86
N VAL A 16 6.48 4.96 24.84
CA VAL A 16 7.71 4.80 24.06
C VAL A 16 7.38 4.06 22.77
N ARG A 17 7.93 4.52 21.65
CA ARG A 17 7.84 3.84 20.35
C ARG A 17 9.16 4.04 19.63
N ASN A 18 9.72 3.00 19.03
CA ASN A 18 11.03 3.07 18.35
C ASN A 18 12.15 3.64 19.23
N ARG A 19 12.16 3.27 20.52
CA ARG A 19 13.11 3.76 21.54
C ARG A 19 13.08 5.28 21.78
N GLN A 20 12.04 5.97 21.33
CA GLN A 20 11.82 7.39 21.57
C GLN A 20 10.51 7.61 22.35
N ASN A 21 10.47 8.66 23.16
CA ASN A 21 9.22 9.11 23.78
C ASN A 21 8.30 9.63 22.68
N TRP A 22 7.29 8.84 22.35
CA TRP A 22 6.37 9.12 21.26
C TRP A 22 5.22 10.00 21.71
N ALA A 23 4.70 9.73 22.91
CA ALA A 23 3.66 10.52 23.54
C ALA A 23 3.76 10.41 25.07
N VAL A 24 2.87 11.10 25.77
CA VAL A 24 2.76 11.03 27.23
C VAL A 24 1.31 10.78 27.60
N LEU A 25 1.06 9.75 28.41
CA LEU A 25 -0.21 9.53 29.07
C LEU A 25 -0.27 10.43 30.30
N THR A 26 -1.19 11.40 30.29
CA THR A 26 -1.40 12.32 31.42
C THR A 26 -2.70 11.98 32.14
N THR A 27 -2.63 11.85 33.46
CA THR A 27 -3.81 11.67 34.32
C THR A 27 -3.85 12.77 35.35
N CYS A 28 -5.00 13.45 35.45
CA CYS A 28 -5.21 14.58 36.36
C CYS A 28 -5.99 14.11 37.59
N PHE A 29 -5.61 14.63 38.76
CA PHE A 29 -6.17 14.25 40.05
C PHE A 29 -6.69 15.48 40.80
N HIS A 30 -7.73 15.27 41.62
CA HIS A 30 -8.16 16.28 42.58
C HIS A 30 -7.02 16.53 43.59
N PRO A 31 -6.80 17.78 44.05
CA PRO A 31 -5.71 18.13 44.97
C PRO A 31 -5.59 17.23 46.21
N ASP A 32 -6.72 16.81 46.77
CA ASP A 32 -6.75 15.95 47.98
C ASP A 32 -6.54 14.46 47.70
N THR A 33 -6.33 14.08 46.43
CA THR A 33 -6.16 12.67 46.05
C THR A 33 -4.81 12.15 46.51
N ARG A 34 -4.81 11.06 47.30
CA ARG A 34 -3.60 10.30 47.60
C ARG A 34 -3.35 9.26 46.51
N ILE A 35 -2.20 9.37 45.84
CA ILE A 35 -1.78 8.40 44.84
C ILE A 35 -1.03 7.24 45.50
N SER A 36 -1.58 6.04 45.38
CA SER A 36 -0.92 4.81 45.81
C SER A 36 0.16 4.37 44.81
N GLU A 37 1.08 3.54 45.28
CA GLU A 37 2.05 2.85 44.41
C GLU A 37 1.33 1.95 43.39
N ALA A 38 0.21 1.32 43.78
CA ALA A 38 -0.62 0.53 42.88
C ALA A 38 -1.16 1.37 41.70
N THR A 39 -1.62 2.60 41.96
CA THR A 39 -2.07 3.53 40.91
C THR A 39 -0.94 3.89 39.94
N ARG A 40 0.26 4.16 40.46
CA ARG A 40 1.44 4.45 39.62
C ARG A 40 1.82 3.25 38.76
N SER A 41 1.81 2.05 39.36
CA SER A 41 2.09 0.79 38.67
C SER A 41 1.12 0.55 37.51
N VAL A 42 -0.19 0.72 37.74
CA VAL A 42 -1.21 0.57 36.69
C VAL A 42 -0.99 1.57 35.55
N LEU A 43 -0.69 2.84 35.83
CA LEU A 43 -0.41 3.83 34.78
C LEU A 43 0.84 3.47 33.96
N GLY A 44 1.87 2.94 34.62
CA GLY A 44 3.06 2.39 33.98
C GLY A 44 2.72 1.22 33.05
N GLU A 45 1.93 0.26 33.51
CA GLU A 45 1.50 -0.89 32.72
C GLU A 45 0.61 -0.49 31.54
N VAL A 46 -0.28 0.50 31.71
CA VAL A 46 -1.09 1.04 30.60
C VAL A 46 -0.19 1.70 29.55
N ALA A 47 0.75 2.57 29.95
CA ALA A 47 1.64 3.22 29.01
C ALA A 47 2.55 2.21 28.28
N LYS A 48 3.02 1.17 28.98
CA LYS A 48 3.77 0.06 28.39
C LYS A 48 2.92 -0.77 27.42
N SER A 49 1.67 -1.06 27.76
CA SER A 49 0.75 -1.79 26.88
C SER A 49 0.46 -1.00 25.60
N LEU A 50 0.28 0.33 25.71
CA LEU A 50 0.13 1.21 24.56
C LEU A 50 1.39 1.23 23.69
N SER A 51 2.57 1.28 24.31
CA SER A 51 3.85 1.23 23.61
C SER A 51 3.99 -0.04 22.77
N ILE A 52 3.73 -1.21 23.38
CA ILE A 52 3.76 -2.52 22.71
C ILE A 52 2.70 -2.59 21.60
N GLY A 53 1.49 -2.09 21.86
CA GLY A 53 0.40 -2.07 20.89
C GLY A 53 0.75 -1.26 19.63
N LEU A 54 1.37 -0.09 19.80
CA LEU A 54 1.80 0.75 18.68
C LEU A 54 2.90 0.08 17.84
N GLU A 55 3.89 -0.54 18.47
CA GLU A 55 4.95 -1.28 17.76
C GLU A 55 4.40 -2.49 16.98
N ARG A 56 3.37 -3.15 17.51
CA ARG A 56 2.67 -4.21 16.78
C ARG A 56 1.94 -3.67 15.56
N LEU A 57 1.26 -2.53 15.68
CA LEU A 57 0.58 -1.90 14.53
C LEU A 57 1.58 -1.54 13.43
N ASP A 58 2.75 -0.99 13.78
CA ASP A 58 3.83 -0.72 12.83
C ASP A 58 4.29 -1.98 12.10
N THR A 59 4.43 -3.07 12.85
CA THR A 59 4.87 -4.34 12.29
C THR A 59 3.84 -4.89 11.31
N ILE A 60 2.57 -4.89 11.68
CA ILE A 60 1.46 -5.33 10.80
C ILE A 60 1.38 -4.47 9.54
N GLU A 61 1.51 -3.15 9.67
CA GLU A 61 1.48 -2.25 8.51
C GLU A 61 2.66 -2.52 7.57
N ARG A 62 3.85 -2.79 8.13
CA ARG A 62 5.04 -3.13 7.36
C ARG A 62 4.90 -4.46 6.63
N GLU A 63 4.43 -5.49 7.32
CA GLU A 63 4.18 -6.81 6.73
C GLU A 63 3.15 -6.70 5.61
N LYS A 64 2.07 -5.95 5.83
CA LYS A 64 1.07 -5.69 4.80
C LYS A 64 1.68 -5.01 3.57
N LYS A 65 2.45 -3.93 3.76
CA LYS A 65 3.12 -3.23 2.64
C LYS A 65 4.06 -4.14 1.86
N LEU A 66 4.83 -4.98 2.55
CA LEU A 66 5.72 -5.96 1.91
C LEU A 66 4.92 -7.00 1.12
N HIS A 67 3.83 -7.50 1.70
CA HIS A 67 2.94 -8.43 1.02
C HIS A 67 2.32 -7.82 -0.24
N ASP A 68 1.73 -6.63 -0.12
CA ASP A 68 1.14 -5.89 -1.25
C ASP A 68 2.19 -5.63 -2.35
N GLN A 69 3.43 -5.34 -1.98
CA GLN A 69 4.52 -5.12 -2.92
C GLN A 69 4.94 -6.41 -3.64
N VAL A 70 5.03 -7.54 -2.91
CA VAL A 70 5.33 -8.85 -3.49
C VAL A 70 4.23 -9.28 -4.46
N GLU A 71 2.95 -9.11 -4.06
CA GLU A 71 1.80 -9.39 -4.93
C GLU A 71 1.83 -8.51 -6.18
N TYR A 72 2.08 -7.20 -6.02
CA TYR A 72 2.20 -6.30 -7.15
C TYR A 72 3.30 -6.74 -8.12
N GLN A 73 4.47 -7.11 -7.63
CA GLN A 73 5.59 -7.60 -8.45
C GLN A 73 5.29 -8.94 -9.13
N ALA A 74 4.51 -9.82 -8.48
CA ALA A 74 4.10 -11.08 -9.08
C ALA A 74 3.09 -10.90 -10.22
N LEU A 75 2.30 -9.82 -10.20
CA LEU A 75 1.18 -9.58 -11.13
C LEU A 75 1.43 -8.46 -12.14
N HIS A 76 2.55 -7.73 -12.05
CA HIS A 76 2.85 -6.62 -12.95
C HIS A 76 4.24 -6.76 -13.59
N ASP A 77 4.35 -6.27 -14.82
CA ASP A 77 5.61 -6.10 -15.53
C ASP A 77 6.41 -4.96 -14.89
N ALA A 78 7.64 -5.24 -14.45
CA ALA A 78 8.46 -4.29 -13.71
C ALA A 78 8.86 -3.06 -14.54
N LEU A 79 8.93 -3.18 -15.87
CA LEU A 79 9.36 -2.08 -16.75
C LEU A 79 8.21 -1.09 -17.03
N THR A 80 7.02 -1.60 -17.36
CA THR A 80 5.88 -0.77 -17.79
C THR A 80 4.86 -0.53 -16.69
N GLY A 81 4.89 -1.31 -15.61
CA GLY A 81 3.89 -1.28 -14.54
C GLY A 81 2.51 -1.80 -14.98
N LEU A 82 2.40 -2.39 -16.17
CA LEU A 82 1.18 -3.03 -16.63
C LEU A 82 1.01 -4.40 -15.97
N PRO A 83 -0.23 -4.91 -15.84
CA PRO A 83 -0.50 -6.33 -15.64
C PRO A 83 0.40 -7.20 -16.51
N ASN A 84 0.99 -8.24 -15.93
CA ASN A 84 1.79 -9.21 -16.67
C ASN A 84 0.91 -10.37 -17.18
N ARG A 85 1.52 -11.35 -17.84
CA ARG A 85 0.84 -12.58 -18.30
C ARG A 85 0.09 -13.28 -17.16
N HIS A 86 0.68 -13.40 -15.98
CA HIS A 86 0.05 -14.08 -14.86
C HIS A 86 -1.25 -13.37 -14.44
N ARG A 87 -1.24 -12.04 -14.38
CA ARG A 87 -2.45 -11.28 -14.06
C ARG A 87 -3.53 -11.38 -15.12
N LEU A 88 -3.14 -11.44 -16.40
CA LEU A 88 -4.09 -11.70 -17.49
C LEU A 88 -4.75 -13.07 -17.33
N ASP A 89 -3.96 -14.10 -17.01
CA ASP A 89 -4.45 -15.47 -16.80
C ASP A 89 -5.44 -15.56 -15.62
N GLU A 90 -5.23 -14.79 -14.56
CA GLU A 90 -6.18 -14.67 -13.44
C GLU A 90 -7.45 -13.88 -13.81
N TYR A 91 -7.32 -12.86 -14.66
CA TYR A 91 -8.40 -11.94 -15.00
C TYR A 91 -9.41 -12.57 -15.98
N LEU A 92 -8.92 -13.26 -17.01
CA LEU A 92 -9.74 -13.77 -18.12
C LEU A 92 -10.91 -14.66 -17.68
N PRO A 93 -10.73 -15.66 -16.79
CA PRO A 93 -11.84 -16.50 -16.35
C PRO A 93 -12.97 -15.69 -15.70
N GLY A 94 -12.62 -14.73 -14.84
CA GLY A 94 -13.59 -13.90 -14.13
C GLY A 94 -14.41 -13.00 -15.04
N ILE A 95 -13.76 -12.34 -16.01
CA ILE A 95 -14.47 -11.47 -16.95
C ILE A 95 -15.36 -12.26 -17.92
N LEU A 96 -14.91 -13.44 -18.38
CA LEU A 96 -15.71 -14.31 -19.24
C LEU A 96 -16.95 -14.85 -18.54
N GLU A 97 -16.83 -15.24 -17.26
CA GLU A 97 -17.99 -15.61 -16.47
C GLU A 97 -18.96 -14.44 -16.26
N SER A 98 -18.43 -13.25 -15.99
CA SER A 98 -19.24 -12.04 -15.84
C SER A 98 -19.99 -11.71 -17.12
N ALA A 99 -19.32 -11.81 -18.27
CA ALA A 99 -19.89 -11.63 -19.60
C ALA A 99 -21.04 -12.59 -19.85
N ARG A 100 -20.86 -13.87 -19.50
CA ARG A 100 -21.91 -14.89 -19.59
C ARG A 100 -23.11 -14.59 -18.71
N ARG A 101 -22.90 -14.12 -17.47
CA ARG A 101 -23.99 -13.80 -16.52
C ARG A 101 -24.74 -12.52 -16.90
N ASN A 102 -24.04 -11.52 -17.41
CA ASN A 102 -24.56 -10.18 -17.66
C ASN A 102 -24.86 -9.90 -19.14
N ASN A 103 -24.72 -10.92 -20.00
CA ASN A 103 -25.01 -10.86 -21.44
C ASN A 103 -24.29 -9.73 -22.19
N PHE A 104 -22.98 -9.58 -21.94
CA PHE A 104 -22.10 -8.71 -22.74
C PHE A 104 -20.99 -9.52 -23.41
N VAL A 105 -20.28 -8.90 -24.36
CA VAL A 105 -19.19 -9.53 -25.11
C VAL A 105 -17.85 -9.00 -24.61
N VAL A 106 -16.87 -9.90 -24.46
CA VAL A 106 -15.46 -9.56 -24.21
C VAL A 106 -14.73 -9.61 -25.54
N ALA A 107 -13.99 -8.55 -25.86
CA ALA A 107 -13.07 -8.53 -26.99
C ALA A 107 -11.66 -8.74 -26.46
N ILE A 108 -10.82 -9.46 -27.20
CA ILE A 108 -9.40 -9.62 -26.87
C ILE A 108 -8.60 -9.18 -28.09
N GLY A 109 -7.71 -8.21 -27.90
CA GLY A 109 -6.79 -7.73 -28.91
C GLY A 109 -5.35 -8.05 -28.53
N MET A 110 -4.58 -8.59 -29.47
CA MET A 110 -3.13 -8.75 -29.33
C MET A 110 -2.45 -7.69 -30.20
N LEU A 111 -1.41 -7.06 -29.66
CA LEU A 111 -0.61 -6.05 -30.32
C LEU A 111 0.86 -6.41 -30.17
N ASP A 112 1.57 -6.46 -31.29
CA ASP A 112 3.01 -6.62 -31.38
C ASP A 112 3.61 -5.34 -31.99
N LEU A 113 4.84 -4.98 -31.61
CA LEU A 113 5.47 -3.75 -32.10
C LEU A 113 6.38 -4.04 -33.30
N ASP A 114 5.94 -3.59 -34.47
CA ASP A 114 6.73 -3.66 -35.70
C ASP A 114 8.14 -3.07 -35.50
N ASP A 115 9.15 -3.82 -35.96
CA ASP A 115 10.56 -3.43 -35.96
C ASP A 115 11.15 -3.05 -34.58
N PHE A 116 10.54 -3.45 -33.46
CA PHE A 116 11.06 -3.13 -32.13
C PHE A 116 12.48 -3.66 -31.90
N LYS A 117 12.81 -4.83 -32.45
CA LYS A 117 14.17 -5.36 -32.46
C LYS A 117 15.17 -4.40 -33.12
N MET A 118 14.79 -3.75 -34.23
CA MET A 118 15.66 -2.80 -34.93
C MET A 118 15.95 -1.56 -34.06
N VAL A 119 14.97 -1.10 -33.28
CA VAL A 119 15.16 -0.02 -32.30
C VAL A 119 16.21 -0.41 -31.26
N ASN A 120 16.09 -1.61 -30.69
CA ASN A 120 17.07 -2.12 -29.72
C ASN A 120 18.47 -2.26 -30.33
N ASP A 121 18.56 -2.81 -31.54
CA ASP A 121 19.83 -3.07 -32.21
C ASP A 121 20.52 -1.75 -32.63
N THR A 122 19.76 -0.70 -32.95
CA THR A 122 20.30 0.61 -33.38
C THR A 122 20.61 1.56 -32.22
N TRP A 123 19.76 1.59 -31.19
CA TRP A 123 19.80 2.59 -30.12
C TRP A 123 20.01 2.00 -28.72
N GLY A 124 20.15 0.69 -28.62
CA GLY A 124 20.33 -0.04 -27.37
C GLY A 124 19.04 -0.32 -26.62
N HIS A 125 19.10 -1.28 -25.69
CA HIS A 125 17.94 -1.74 -24.91
C HIS A 125 17.29 -0.65 -24.07
N GLN A 126 18.05 0.32 -23.55
CA GLN A 126 17.49 1.45 -22.81
C GLN A 126 16.55 2.31 -23.66
N ALA A 127 16.85 2.46 -24.96
CA ALA A 127 15.96 3.16 -25.88
C ALA A 127 14.67 2.34 -26.13
N GLY A 128 14.80 1.02 -26.28
CA GLY A 128 13.64 0.13 -26.35
C GLY A 128 12.76 0.18 -25.10
N ASP A 129 13.37 0.23 -23.92
CA ASP A 129 12.67 0.36 -22.65
C ASP A 129 11.81 1.64 -22.60
N VAL A 130 12.38 2.77 -23.04
CA VAL A 130 11.66 4.05 -23.14
C VAL A 130 10.50 3.96 -24.13
N VAL A 131 10.68 3.26 -25.27
CA VAL A 131 9.61 3.03 -26.25
C VAL A 131 8.48 2.21 -25.62
N LEU A 132 8.78 1.11 -24.94
CA LEU A 132 7.80 0.25 -24.29
C LEU A 132 7.01 1.00 -23.22
N GLN A 133 7.68 1.77 -22.37
CA GLN A 133 7.04 2.61 -21.35
C GLN A 133 6.15 3.68 -21.99
N THR A 134 6.60 4.30 -23.08
CA THR A 134 5.83 5.32 -23.80
C THR A 134 4.57 4.73 -24.42
N ILE A 135 4.67 3.57 -25.04
CA ILE A 135 3.54 2.88 -25.66
C ILE A 135 2.55 2.41 -24.60
N ALA A 136 3.03 1.81 -23.52
CA ALA A 136 2.20 1.42 -22.37
C ALA A 136 1.38 2.61 -21.84
N GLY A 137 2.03 3.76 -21.64
CA GLY A 137 1.36 4.99 -21.21
C GLY A 137 0.33 5.49 -22.22
N ARG A 138 0.66 5.50 -23.52
CA ARG A 138 -0.24 5.94 -24.60
C ARG A 138 -1.46 5.04 -24.73
N LEU A 139 -1.28 3.73 -24.69
CA LEU A 139 -2.38 2.75 -24.77
C LEU A 139 -3.30 2.90 -23.56
N ARG A 140 -2.75 2.99 -22.35
CA ARG A 140 -3.54 3.14 -21.12
C ARG A 140 -4.43 4.38 -21.12
N LEU A 141 -3.98 5.48 -21.71
CA LEU A 141 -4.78 6.72 -21.85
C LEU A 141 -5.94 6.60 -22.85
N ARG A 142 -5.94 5.59 -23.73
CA ARG A 142 -7.00 5.36 -24.73
C ARG A 142 -8.05 4.35 -24.27
N LEU A 143 -7.74 3.58 -23.23
CA LEU A 143 -8.63 2.57 -22.69
C LEU A 143 -9.65 3.16 -21.72
N ARG A 144 -10.86 2.60 -21.71
CA ARG A 144 -11.90 3.02 -20.78
C ARG A 144 -11.68 2.38 -19.41
N THR A 145 -12.36 2.93 -18.41
CA THR A 145 -12.43 2.32 -17.08
C THR A 145 -13.03 0.91 -17.19
N GLY A 146 -12.27 -0.10 -16.76
CA GLY A 146 -12.66 -1.51 -16.78
C GLY A 146 -11.96 -2.36 -17.85
N ASP A 147 -11.30 -1.75 -18.84
CA ASP A 147 -10.45 -2.51 -19.76
C ASP A 147 -9.14 -2.93 -19.07
N LEU A 148 -8.58 -4.06 -19.49
CA LEU A 148 -7.28 -4.53 -19.06
C LEU A 148 -6.25 -4.34 -20.18
N LEU A 149 -5.14 -3.68 -19.88
CA LEU A 149 -3.93 -3.69 -20.73
C LEU A 149 -2.86 -4.49 -20.02
N ALA A 150 -2.41 -5.59 -20.62
CA ALA A 150 -1.35 -6.43 -20.11
C ALA A 150 -0.15 -6.44 -21.06
N ARG A 151 1.06 -6.60 -20.53
CA ARG A 151 2.27 -6.89 -21.31
C ARG A 151 2.69 -8.33 -21.05
N LEU A 152 2.82 -9.12 -22.12
CA LEU A 152 3.15 -10.55 -21.99
C LEU A 152 4.65 -10.82 -21.92
N GLY A 153 5.45 -9.92 -22.50
CA GLY A 153 6.89 -10.02 -22.62
C GLY A 153 7.35 -9.35 -23.91
N GLY A 154 8.64 -9.03 -24.02
CA GLY A 154 9.17 -8.37 -25.22
C GLY A 154 8.38 -7.11 -25.59
N ASP A 155 7.80 -7.13 -26.78
CA ASP A 155 6.99 -6.13 -27.45
C ASP A 155 5.48 -6.46 -27.48
N GLU A 156 5.05 -7.56 -26.86
CA GLU A 156 3.68 -8.06 -26.94
C GLU A 156 2.77 -7.45 -25.85
N PHE A 157 1.65 -6.86 -26.28
CA PHE A 157 0.58 -6.33 -25.43
C PHE A 157 -0.75 -7.01 -25.72
N VAL A 158 -1.54 -7.24 -24.66
CA VAL A 158 -2.92 -7.72 -24.75
C VAL A 158 -3.86 -6.66 -24.19
N ILE A 159 -4.95 -6.43 -24.90
CA ILE A 159 -6.08 -5.61 -24.47
C ILE A 159 -7.30 -6.52 -24.31
N VAL A 160 -8.00 -6.40 -23.19
CA VAL A 160 -9.26 -7.10 -22.89
C VAL A 160 -10.35 -6.09 -22.54
#